data_AF-A0A177NSQ6-F1
#
_entry.id   AF-A0A177NSQ6-F1
#
_cell.length_a   1.000
_cell.length_b   1.000
_cell.length_c   1.000
_cell.angle_alpha   90.00
_cell.angle_beta   90.00
_cell.angle_gamma   90.00
#
_symmetry.space_group_name_H-M   'P 1'
#
loop_
_entity.id
_entity.type
_entity.pdbx_description
1 polymer ?
#
loop_
_entity_poly.entity_id
_entity_poly.type
_entity_poly.pdbx_seq_one_letter_code
_entity_poly.pdbx_strand_id
1 'polypeptide(L)'
;MCEKALSFVLSQEEGITEDQAKLRLNYNNWTNSVEQPLIELFAAFATSHKFIPSISTVAQGVEMMCIQQPTGKVLDKAKVEVAKNRALIASESIVGVEDTDSTYDEVLDRLKNLTSPLYGVSGKTFLLPLIAHHIKSLGHQIKQKALRMRLVSAGNMTRFDSLGNALRGVARGDHL
;
A
#
# COMPACT_ATOMS: atom_id res chain seq x y z
N MET A 1 -6.74 -2.72 -3.39
CA MET A 1 -6.89 -3.72 -2.30
C MET A 1 -8.38 -3.95 -2.08
N CYS A 2 -8.84 -5.18 -1.85
CA CYS A 2 -10.27 -5.49 -1.91
C CYS A 2 -10.82 -5.75 -0.50
N GLU A 3 -11.71 -4.88 -0.01
CA GLU A 3 -12.43 -5.04 1.25
C GLU A 3 -13.13 -6.40 1.32
N LYS A 4 -13.84 -6.79 0.26
CA LYS A 4 -14.54 -8.08 0.18
C LYS A 4 -13.62 -9.28 0.46
N ALA A 5 -12.42 -9.27 -0.11
CA ALA A 5 -11.46 -10.35 0.12
C ALA A 5 -10.97 -10.38 1.58
N LEU A 6 -10.78 -9.20 2.20
CA LEU A 6 -10.38 -9.10 3.60
C LEU A 6 -11.49 -9.54 4.55
N SER A 7 -12.73 -9.13 4.29
CA SER A 7 -13.91 -9.55 5.05
C SER A 7 -14.13 -11.05 4.96
N PHE A 8 -13.93 -11.65 3.77
CA PHE A 8 -13.96 -13.10 3.60
C PHE A 8 -12.85 -13.81 4.38
N VAL A 9 -11.63 -13.25 4.41
CA VAL A 9 -10.54 -13.80 5.22
C VAL A 9 -10.88 -13.73 6.70
N LEU A 10 -11.41 -12.61 7.18
CA LEU A 10 -11.73 -12.43 8.59
C LEU A 10 -12.93 -13.29 9.02
N SER A 11 -13.96 -13.44 8.17
CA SER A 11 -15.13 -14.28 8.47
C SER A 11 -14.75 -15.74 8.71
N GLN A 12 -13.83 -16.27 7.90
CA GLN A 12 -13.29 -17.62 8.03
C GLN A 12 -12.38 -17.79 9.25
N GLU A 13 -11.70 -16.73 9.70
CA GLU A 13 -10.83 -16.77 10.89
C GLU A 13 -11.66 -16.78 12.19
N GLU A 14 -12.73 -15.98 12.23
CA GLU A 14 -13.58 -15.82 13.42
C GLU A 14 -14.78 -16.76 13.47
N GLY A 15 -15.13 -17.42 12.36
CA GLY A 15 -16.37 -18.20 12.28
C GLY A 15 -17.63 -17.32 12.29
N ILE A 16 -17.55 -16.11 11.74
CA ILE A 16 -18.65 -15.13 11.68
C ILE A 16 -19.15 -14.94 10.24
N THR A 17 -20.25 -14.20 10.08
CA THR A 17 -20.74 -13.82 8.75
C THR A 17 -19.85 -12.76 8.09
N GLU A 18 -19.87 -12.66 6.76
CA GLU A 18 -19.10 -11.63 6.03
C GLU A 18 -19.52 -10.20 6.42
N ASP A 19 -20.79 -9.96 6.75
CA ASP A 19 -21.25 -8.62 7.13
C ASP A 19 -20.77 -8.23 8.54
N GLN A 20 -20.75 -9.18 9.48
CA GLN A 20 -20.09 -8.96 10.77
C GLN A 20 -18.60 -8.71 10.61
N ALA A 21 -17.95 -9.44 9.68
CA ALA A 21 -16.53 -9.26 9.39
C ALA A 21 -16.24 -7.88 8.76
N LYS A 22 -17.12 -7.35 7.89
CA LYS A 22 -16.99 -5.97 7.36
C LYS A 22 -17.06 -4.93 8.47
N LEU A 23 -18.06 -5.03 9.35
CA LEU A 23 -18.22 -4.11 10.47
C LEU A 23 -17.00 -4.13 11.39
N ARG A 24 -16.47 -5.32 11.68
CA ARG A 24 -15.29 -5.49 12.54
C ARG A 24 -13.99 -5.05 11.88
N LEU A 25 -13.85 -5.31 10.58
CA LEU A 25 -12.71 -4.85 9.79
C LEU A 25 -12.67 -3.32 9.73
N ASN A 26 -13.84 -2.66 9.70
CA ASN A 26 -13.96 -1.21 9.67
C ASN A 26 -13.03 -0.58 8.61
N TYR A 27 -13.08 -1.14 7.40
CA TYR A 27 -12.08 -0.94 6.35
C TYR A 27 -11.91 0.53 5.99
N ASN A 28 -13.02 1.26 5.83
CA ASN A 28 -12.98 2.67 5.44
C ASN A 28 -12.28 3.54 6.48
N ASN A 29 -12.54 3.33 7.77
CA ASN A 29 -11.86 4.10 8.82
C ASN A 29 -10.36 3.77 8.88
N TRP A 30 -10.01 2.50 8.71
CA TRP A 30 -8.61 2.10 8.63
C TRP A 30 -7.93 2.75 7.41
N THR A 31 -8.53 2.67 6.23
CA THR A 31 -8.03 3.28 5.00
C THR A 31 -7.83 4.79 5.15
N ASN A 32 -8.83 5.51 5.66
CA ASN A 32 -8.74 6.96 5.90
C ASN A 32 -7.60 7.32 6.87
N SER A 33 -7.25 6.43 7.80
CA SER A 33 -6.16 6.66 8.76
C SER A 33 -4.76 6.51 8.15
N VAL A 34 -4.61 5.69 7.11
CA VAL A 34 -3.31 5.39 6.48
C VAL A 34 -3.13 6.06 5.12
N GLU A 35 -4.21 6.45 4.45
CA GLU A 35 -4.18 6.91 3.06
C GLU A 35 -3.34 8.17 2.89
N GLN A 36 -3.71 9.28 3.54
CA GLN A 36 -3.00 10.55 3.38
C GLN A 36 -1.50 10.45 3.72
N PRO A 37 -1.08 9.88 4.88
CA PRO A 37 0.34 9.76 5.19
C PRO A 37 1.11 8.91 4.18
N LEU A 38 0.51 7.85 3.64
CA LEU A 38 1.17 6.98 2.68
C LEU A 38 1.29 7.63 1.30
N ILE A 39 0.28 8.37 0.85
CA ILE A 39 0.35 9.07 -0.44
C ILE A 39 1.47 10.12 -0.41
N GLU A 40 1.53 10.95 0.65
CA GLU A 40 2.56 11.97 0.79
C GLU A 40 3.96 11.35 0.86
N LEU A 41 4.12 10.25 1.61
CA LEU A 41 5.37 9.52 1.67
C LEU A 41 5.80 8.98 0.29
N PHE A 42 4.86 8.40 -0.46
CA PHE A 42 5.17 7.84 -1.77
C PHE A 42 5.40 8.92 -2.83
N ALA A 43 4.77 10.08 -2.71
CA ALA A 43 5.10 11.24 -3.52
C ALA A 43 6.55 11.68 -3.27
N ALA A 44 6.96 11.84 -2.01
CA ALA A 44 8.34 12.18 -1.66
C ALA A 44 9.35 11.11 -2.11
N PHE A 45 9.01 9.82 -2.01
CA PHE A 45 9.88 8.74 -2.50
C PHE A 45 10.02 8.74 -4.02
N ALA A 46 8.95 9.02 -4.75
CA ALA A 46 8.99 9.13 -6.20
C ALA A 46 9.78 10.37 -6.67
N THR A 47 9.61 11.51 -5.99
CA THR A 47 10.45 12.71 -6.20
C THR A 47 11.92 12.39 -5.97
N SER A 48 12.24 11.78 -4.84
CA SER A 48 13.62 11.38 -4.52
C SER A 48 14.18 10.39 -5.52
N HIS A 49 13.39 9.41 -5.98
CA HIS A 49 13.84 8.48 -7.01
C HIS A 49 14.07 9.16 -8.37
N LYS A 50 13.28 10.18 -8.74
CA LYS A 50 13.47 10.91 -10.01
C LYS A 50 14.85 11.56 -10.07
N PHE A 51 15.30 12.16 -8.98
CA PHE A 51 16.58 12.89 -8.91
C PHE A 51 17.74 12.04 -8.40
N ILE A 52 17.46 11.03 -7.57
CA ILE A 52 18.45 10.17 -6.93
C ILE A 52 17.99 8.70 -7.01
N PRO A 53 18.04 8.06 -8.20
CA PRO A 53 17.61 6.68 -8.37
C PRO A 53 18.38 5.66 -7.52
N SER A 54 19.58 6.03 -7.04
CA SER A 54 20.44 5.18 -6.22
C SER A 54 20.01 5.08 -4.75
N ILE A 55 19.14 5.97 -4.26
CA ILE A 55 18.65 5.90 -2.88
C ILE A 55 17.56 4.84 -2.79
N SER A 56 17.81 3.82 -1.96
CA SER A 56 16.78 2.85 -1.61
C SER A 56 15.81 3.44 -0.59
N THR A 57 14.83 4.21 -1.06
CA THR A 57 13.77 4.81 -0.25
C THR A 57 12.83 3.76 0.37
N VAL A 58 12.79 2.54 -0.20
CA VAL A 58 11.83 1.47 0.16
C VAL A 58 12.48 0.33 0.96
N ALA A 59 13.82 0.28 1.11
CA ALA A 59 14.52 -0.87 1.67
C ALA A 59 14.14 -1.24 3.11
N GLN A 60 13.78 -0.26 3.95
CA GLN A 60 13.50 -0.53 5.36
C GLN A 60 12.08 -1.05 5.63
N GLY A 61 11.17 -0.98 4.64
CA GLY A 61 9.79 -1.42 4.77
C GLY A 61 8.95 -0.60 5.77
N VAL A 62 7.65 -0.88 5.82
CA VAL A 62 6.71 -0.10 6.65
C VAL A 62 6.90 -0.27 8.15
N GLU A 63 7.63 -1.30 8.61
CA GLU A 63 7.86 -1.56 10.03
C GLU A 63 8.54 -0.38 10.75
N MET A 64 9.43 0.33 10.06
CA MET A 64 10.10 1.52 10.61
C MET A 64 9.16 2.71 10.77
N MET A 65 8.05 2.72 10.06
CA MET A 65 7.01 3.76 10.12
C MET A 65 5.90 3.43 11.12
N CYS A 66 6.00 2.30 11.81
CA CYS A 66 4.99 1.86 12.77
C CYS A 66 5.44 2.07 14.22
N ILE A 67 4.45 2.18 15.12
CA ILE A 67 4.64 2.10 16.57
C ILE A 67 3.92 0.88 17.12
N GLN A 68 4.44 0.32 18.22
CA GLN A 68 3.79 -0.76 18.95
C GLN A 68 2.73 -0.16 19.90
N GLN A 69 1.49 -0.60 19.74
CA GLN A 69 0.38 -0.35 20.67
C GLN A 69 -0.04 -1.67 21.35
N PRO A 70 -0.84 -1.63 22.43
CA PRO A 70 -1.32 -2.84 23.09
C PRO A 70 -2.11 -3.77 22.16
N THR A 71 -2.87 -3.21 21.23
CA THR A 71 -3.68 -3.95 20.27
C THR A 71 -2.87 -4.47 19.09
N GLY A 72 -1.83 -3.76 18.65
CA GLY A 72 -1.04 -4.16 17.49
C GLY A 72 -0.06 -3.08 17.09
N LYS A 73 0.54 -3.22 15.90
CA LYS A 73 1.33 -2.13 15.33
C LYS A 73 0.42 -1.24 14.51
N VAL A 74 0.63 0.07 14.58
CA VAL A 74 -0.09 1.03 13.75
C VAL A 74 0.89 1.99 13.10
N LEU A 75 0.48 2.57 11.97
CA LEU A 75 1.26 3.59 11.28
C LEU A 75 1.39 4.83 12.19
N ASP A 76 2.60 5.30 12.37
CA ASP A 76 2.91 6.49 13.15
C ASP A 76 3.14 7.68 12.22
N LYS A 77 2.29 8.70 12.33
CA LYS A 77 2.34 9.86 11.45
C LYS A 77 3.66 10.64 11.58
N ALA A 78 4.23 10.72 12.78
CA ALA A 78 5.48 11.45 12.99
C ALA A 78 6.66 10.73 12.33
N LYS A 79 6.72 9.40 12.42
CA LYS A 79 7.75 8.61 11.72
C LYS A 79 7.61 8.67 10.20
N VAL A 80 6.38 8.63 9.69
CA VAL A 80 6.10 8.84 8.27
C VAL A 80 6.59 10.22 7.81
N GLU A 81 6.29 11.26 8.59
CA GLU A 81 6.70 12.63 8.30
C GLU A 81 8.23 12.78 8.28
N VAL A 82 8.94 12.19 9.25
CA VAL A 82 10.41 12.16 9.27
C VAL A 82 10.97 11.50 8.01
N ALA A 83 10.38 10.39 7.56
CA ALA A 83 10.83 9.68 6.38
C ALA A 83 10.55 10.47 5.08
N LYS A 84 9.39 11.13 5.01
CA LYS A 84 9.02 12.04 3.92
C LYS A 84 10.06 13.17 3.81
N ASN A 85 10.29 13.88 4.90
CA ASN A 85 11.20 15.03 4.92
C ASN A 85 12.63 14.61 4.61
N ARG A 86 13.08 13.45 5.08
CA ARG A 86 14.40 12.91 4.73
C ARG A 86 14.55 12.69 3.21
N ALA A 87 13.52 12.20 2.53
CA ALA A 87 13.55 11.98 1.09
C ALA A 87 13.54 13.30 0.31
N LEU A 88 12.78 14.29 0.77
CA LEU A 88 12.74 15.63 0.17
C LEU A 88 14.06 16.38 0.36
N ILE A 89 14.59 16.45 1.59
CA ILE A 89 15.89 17.08 1.89
C ILE A 89 17.03 16.46 1.04
N ALA A 90 17.00 15.14 0.84
CA ALA A 90 17.98 14.50 -0.04
C ALA A 90 17.88 15.03 -1.47
N SER A 91 16.67 15.21 -1.99
CA SER A 91 16.41 15.75 -3.33
C SER A 91 16.79 17.23 -3.45
N GLU A 92 16.44 18.05 -2.45
CA GLU A 92 16.78 19.47 -2.36
C GLU A 92 18.29 19.70 -2.44
N SER A 93 19.08 18.79 -1.85
CA SER A 93 20.54 18.88 -1.90
C SER A 93 21.16 18.67 -3.30
N ILE A 94 20.38 18.16 -4.26
CA ILE A 94 20.82 17.87 -5.63
C ILE A 94 20.28 18.88 -6.63
N VAL A 95 18.98 19.23 -6.54
CA VAL A 95 18.30 20.08 -7.53
C VAL A 95 17.76 21.40 -6.96
N GLY A 96 17.86 21.61 -5.64
CA GLY A 96 17.28 22.78 -4.97
C GLY A 96 15.81 22.59 -4.57
N VAL A 97 15.31 23.55 -3.79
CA VAL A 97 13.99 23.50 -3.16
C VAL A 97 12.86 23.64 -4.18
N GLU A 98 12.95 24.63 -5.08
CA GLU A 98 11.88 24.91 -6.06
C GLU A 98 11.59 23.70 -6.97
N ASP A 99 12.62 23.07 -7.54
CA ASP A 99 12.47 21.91 -8.42
C ASP A 99 11.96 20.66 -7.66
N THR A 100 12.36 20.53 -6.39
CA THR A 100 11.91 19.45 -5.51
C THR A 100 10.44 19.59 -5.19
N ASP A 101 10.02 20.78 -4.76
CA ASP A 101 8.63 21.10 -4.41
C ASP A 101 7.71 20.96 -5.61
N SER A 102 8.10 21.54 -6.76
CA SER A 102 7.34 21.42 -8.01
C SER A 102 7.14 19.96 -8.41
N THR A 103 8.19 19.14 -8.36
CA THR A 103 8.08 17.71 -8.69
C THR A 103 7.22 16.96 -7.66
N TYR A 104 7.38 17.26 -6.37
CA TYR A 104 6.59 16.65 -5.30
C TYR A 104 5.10 16.94 -5.47
N ASP A 105 4.72 18.19 -5.73
CA ASP A 105 3.34 18.60 -5.92
C ASP A 105 2.72 17.96 -7.16
N GLU A 106 3.46 17.90 -8.28
CA GLU A 106 3.03 17.19 -9.49
C GLU A 106 2.75 15.70 -9.22
N VAL A 107 3.65 15.02 -8.50
CA VAL A 107 3.48 13.60 -8.19
C VAL A 107 2.33 13.41 -7.20
N LEU A 108 2.23 14.26 -6.18
CA LEU A 108 1.17 14.20 -5.18
C LEU A 108 -0.21 14.37 -5.82
N ASP A 109 -0.35 15.34 -6.72
CA ASP A 109 -1.60 15.56 -7.46
C ASP A 109 -1.95 14.35 -8.34
N ARG A 110 -0.98 13.81 -9.08
CA ARG A 110 -1.16 12.57 -9.86
C ARG A 110 -1.63 11.40 -9.01
N LEU A 111 -1.10 11.24 -7.80
CA LEU A 111 -1.51 10.17 -6.89
C LEU A 111 -2.93 10.37 -6.35
N LYS A 112 -3.29 11.61 -5.97
CA LYS A 112 -4.63 11.97 -5.50
C LYS A 112 -5.70 11.75 -6.58
N ASN A 113 -5.34 11.96 -7.84
CA ASN A 113 -6.24 11.81 -8.99
C ASN A 113 -6.40 10.37 -9.51
N LEU A 114 -5.77 9.37 -8.88
CA LEU A 114 -6.01 7.95 -9.19
C LEU A 114 -7.41 7.53 -8.75
N THR A 115 -7.97 6.51 -9.40
CA THR A 115 -9.25 5.88 -8.99
C THR A 115 -9.26 5.46 -7.51
N SER A 116 -8.09 5.06 -7.00
CA SER A 116 -7.83 4.92 -5.58
C SER A 116 -6.41 5.42 -5.32
N PRO A 117 -6.21 6.43 -4.46
CA PRO A 117 -4.88 6.98 -4.20
C PRO A 117 -3.87 5.94 -3.69
N LEU A 118 -4.34 4.94 -2.92
CA LEU A 118 -3.54 3.81 -2.46
C LEU A 118 -2.97 2.93 -3.58
N TYR A 119 -3.38 3.10 -4.84
CA TYR A 119 -2.78 2.38 -5.97
C TYR A 119 -1.35 2.84 -6.27
N GLY A 120 -0.98 4.06 -5.86
CA GLY A 120 0.41 4.53 -5.90
C GLY A 120 1.30 3.96 -4.80
N VAL A 121 0.73 3.25 -3.83
CA VAL A 121 1.45 2.72 -2.66
C VAL A 121 1.84 1.26 -2.89
N SER A 122 3.05 0.89 -2.48
CA SER A 122 3.51 -0.49 -2.58
C SER A 122 2.64 -1.46 -1.79
N GLY A 123 1.89 -2.29 -2.52
CA GLY A 123 1.07 -3.34 -1.94
C GLY A 123 1.87 -4.33 -1.10
N LYS A 124 3.09 -4.66 -1.54
CA LYS A 124 3.93 -5.71 -0.94
C LYS A 124 4.63 -5.24 0.33
N THR A 125 5.24 -4.06 0.30
CA THR A 125 6.12 -3.58 1.38
C THR A 125 5.41 -2.68 2.38
N PHE A 126 4.24 -2.12 2.03
CA PHE A 126 3.46 -1.24 2.92
C PHE A 126 2.07 -1.77 3.21
N LEU A 127 1.22 -1.93 2.19
CA LEU A 127 -0.20 -2.20 2.43
C LEU A 127 -0.46 -3.57 3.08
N LEU A 128 0.21 -4.63 2.59
CA LEU A 128 0.04 -5.98 3.15
C LEU A 128 0.49 -6.09 4.61
N PRO A 129 1.68 -5.62 5.01
CA PRO A 129 2.04 -5.61 6.43
C PRO A 129 1.09 -4.75 7.28
N LEU A 130 0.66 -3.56 6.81
CA LEU A 130 -0.27 -2.71 7.57
C LEU A 130 -1.63 -3.38 7.80
N ILE A 131 -2.15 -4.10 6.80
CA ILE A 131 -3.36 -4.91 6.97
C ILE A 131 -3.13 -6.04 7.96
N ALA A 132 -2.00 -6.74 7.88
CA ALA A 132 -1.71 -7.82 8.82
C ALA A 132 -1.68 -7.29 10.26
N HIS A 133 -1.13 -6.10 10.47
CA HIS A 133 -1.16 -5.44 11.78
C HIS A 133 -2.56 -5.00 12.19
N HIS A 134 -3.38 -4.51 11.25
CA HIS A 134 -4.78 -4.18 11.49
C HIS A 134 -5.58 -5.41 11.92
N ILE A 135 -5.46 -6.53 11.21
CA ILE A 135 -6.11 -7.80 11.57
C ILE A 135 -5.63 -8.28 12.95
N LYS A 136 -4.33 -8.14 13.24
CA LYS A 136 -3.78 -8.42 14.57
C LYS A 136 -4.41 -7.55 15.66
N SER A 137 -4.69 -6.28 15.37
CA SER A 137 -5.38 -5.37 16.30
C SER A 137 -6.80 -5.79 16.65
N LEU A 138 -7.43 -6.61 15.79
CA LEU A 138 -8.74 -7.20 16.02
C LEU A 138 -8.70 -8.51 16.82
N GLY A 139 -7.50 -8.96 17.21
CA GLY A 139 -7.27 -10.19 17.98
C GLY A 139 -6.72 -11.37 17.17
N HIS A 140 -6.45 -11.20 15.87
CA HIS A 140 -6.15 -12.33 14.97
C HIS A 140 -4.74 -12.30 14.41
N GLN A 141 -3.97 -13.35 14.65
CA GLN A 141 -2.62 -13.48 14.12
C GLN A 141 -2.57 -14.37 12.88
N ILE A 142 -2.78 -13.77 11.71
CA ILE A 142 -2.59 -14.46 10.43
C ILE A 142 -1.14 -14.27 9.96
N LYS A 143 -0.40 -15.37 9.78
CA LYS A 143 0.94 -15.31 9.18
C LYS A 143 0.88 -14.64 7.81
N GLN A 144 1.82 -13.74 7.52
CA GLN A 144 1.83 -12.95 6.27
C GLN A 144 1.77 -13.80 5.00
N LYS A 145 2.43 -14.98 4.99
CA LYS A 145 2.35 -15.95 3.88
C LYS A 145 0.93 -16.50 3.72
N ALA A 146 0.28 -16.87 4.81
CA ALA A 146 -1.09 -17.39 4.79
C ALA A 146 -2.09 -16.30 4.36
N LEU A 147 -1.95 -15.08 4.88
CA LEU A 147 -2.78 -13.95 4.48
C LEU A 147 -2.66 -13.70 2.97
N ARG A 148 -1.43 -13.68 2.42
CA ARG A 148 -1.21 -13.55 0.98
C ARG A 148 -1.92 -14.64 0.19
N MET A 149 -1.75 -15.90 0.56
CA MET A 149 -2.40 -17.02 -0.16
C MET A 149 -3.92 -16.90 -0.14
N ARG A 150 -4.51 -16.60 1.03
CA ARG A 150 -5.97 -16.46 1.15
C ARG A 150 -6.50 -15.25 0.37
N LEU A 151 -5.75 -14.14 0.33
CA LEU A 151 -6.09 -12.98 -0.51
C LEU A 151 -6.02 -13.30 -2.00
N VAL A 152 -5.05 -14.11 -2.43
CA VAL A 152 -4.99 -14.60 -3.82
C VAL A 152 -6.18 -15.49 -4.12
N SER A 153 -6.51 -16.44 -3.24
CA SER A 153 -7.67 -17.34 -3.40
C SER A 153 -9.01 -16.60 -3.42
N ALA A 154 -9.13 -15.50 -2.68
CA ALA A 154 -10.31 -14.63 -2.70
C ALA A 154 -10.25 -13.55 -3.81
N GLY A 155 -9.14 -13.49 -4.55
CA GLY A 155 -8.91 -12.51 -5.59
C GLY A 155 -9.72 -12.81 -6.84
N ASN A 156 -10.30 -11.76 -7.44
CA ASN A 156 -10.99 -11.92 -8.72
C ASN A 156 -9.97 -11.97 -9.86
N MET A 157 -9.64 -13.18 -10.31
CA MET A 157 -8.71 -13.43 -11.41
C MET A 157 -9.22 -12.93 -12.76
N THR A 158 -10.54 -12.71 -12.90
CA THR A 158 -11.11 -12.28 -14.19
C THR A 158 -10.62 -10.90 -14.64
N ARG A 159 -10.13 -10.08 -13.70
CA ARG A 159 -9.50 -8.79 -14.00
C ARG A 159 -8.21 -8.91 -14.81
N PHE A 160 -7.60 -10.09 -14.84
CA PHE A 160 -6.39 -10.36 -15.61
C PHE A 160 -6.67 -11.17 -16.88
N ASP A 161 -7.93 -11.43 -17.22
CA ASP A 161 -8.28 -12.25 -18.39
C ASP A 161 -7.82 -11.60 -19.70
N SER A 162 -7.94 -10.27 -19.81
CA SER A 162 -7.44 -9.53 -20.98
C SER A 162 -5.93 -9.69 -21.17
N LEU A 163 -5.17 -9.56 -20.08
CA LEU A 163 -3.72 -9.77 -20.07
C LEU A 163 -3.37 -11.23 -20.36
N GLY A 164 -4.07 -12.19 -19.75
CA GLY A 164 -3.88 -13.62 -19.99
C GLY A 164 -4.19 -14.01 -21.43
N ASN A 165 -5.20 -13.40 -22.04
CA ASN A 165 -5.54 -13.59 -23.45
C ASN A 165 -4.50 -12.96 -24.37
N ALA A 166 -4.02 -11.76 -24.07
CA ALA A 166 -2.94 -11.11 -24.82
C ALA A 166 -1.64 -11.92 -24.78
N LEU A 167 -1.23 -12.41 -23.60
CA LEU A 167 -0.05 -13.26 -23.45
C LEU A 167 -0.19 -14.59 -24.21
N ARG A 168 -1.38 -15.19 -24.21
CA ARG A 168 -1.67 -16.41 -24.98
C ARG A 168 -1.68 -16.16 -26.49
N GLY A 169 -2.16 -15.00 -26.96
CA GLY A 169 -2.12 -14.60 -28.38
C GLY A 169 -0.69 -14.41 -28.87
N VAL A 170 0.14 -13.69 -28.11
CA VAL A 170 1.58 -13.53 -28.42
C VAL A 170 2.30 -14.87 -28.43
N ALA A 171 2.02 -15.75 -27.45
CA ALA A 171 2.61 -17.09 -27.41
C ALA A 171 2.18 -18.01 -28.57
N ARG A 172 1.06 -17.70 -29.24
CA ARG A 172 0.55 -18.43 -30.42
C ARG A 172 1.06 -17.85 -31.74
N GLY A 173 1.83 -16.76 -31.70
CA GLY A 173 2.35 -16.12 -32.91
C GLY A 173 1.34 -15.21 -33.61
N ASP A 174 0.23 -14.86 -32.95
CA ASP A 174 -0.73 -13.89 -33.46
C ASP A 174 -0.15 -12.49 -33.24
N HIS A 175 0.67 -12.03 -34.19
CA HIS A 175 1.00 -10.61 -34.32
C HIS A 175 0.11 -9.99 -35.39
N LEU A 176 -0.46 -8.83 -35.03
CA LEU A 176 -1.18 -7.88 -35.87
C LEU A 176 -0.52 -7.68 -37.24
#